data_AF-A0A101HNB9-F1
#
_entry.id   AF-A0A101HNB9-F1
#
_cell.length_a   1.000
_cell.length_b   1.000
_cell.length_c   1.000
_cell.angle_alpha   90.00
_cell.angle_beta   90.00
_cell.angle_gamma   90.00
#
_symmetry.space_group_name_H-M   'P 1'
#
loop_
_entity.id
_entity.type
_entity.pdbx_description
1 polymer ?
#
loop_
_entity_poly.entity_id
_entity_poly.type
_entity_poly.pdbx_seq_one_letter_code
_entity_poly.pdbx_strand_id
1 'polypeptide(L)'
;MNTKNQIELEVPQLAKMIKKNYLLAPGPTPVPIDVLLEGARDTIHHRTPQFKKIYEAAVIGTKKVFKTENDLFILASSGTGAMEMAVTNIVNPGEKVIVCSV
;
A
#
# COMPACT_ATOMS: atom_id res chain seq x y z
N MET A 1 -10.61 17.45 -44.12
CA MET A 1 -10.88 16.32 -43.22
C MET A 1 -10.85 16.85 -41.79
N ASN A 2 -11.96 16.70 -41.08
CA ASN A 2 -12.30 17.41 -39.84
C ASN A 2 -11.63 16.76 -38.62
N THR A 3 -10.83 17.53 -37.87
CA THR A 3 -10.05 17.10 -36.69
C THR A 3 -10.84 17.10 -35.38
N LYS A 4 -12.19 17.12 -35.44
CA LYS A 4 -13.06 17.22 -34.25
C LYS A 4 -13.57 15.90 -33.68
N ASN A 5 -13.16 14.73 -34.18
CA ASN A 5 -13.73 13.43 -33.78
C ASN A 5 -12.84 12.57 -32.87
N GLN A 6 -11.93 13.17 -32.10
CA GLN A 6 -11.21 12.43 -31.07
C GLN A 6 -11.47 13.08 -29.71
N ILE A 7 -12.04 12.27 -28.81
CA ILE A 7 -12.22 12.48 -27.37
C ILE A 7 -13.50 13.24 -26.94
N GLU A 8 -14.67 12.73 -27.33
CA GLU A 8 -15.85 12.76 -26.46
C GLU A 8 -16.29 11.31 -26.26
N LEU A 9 -15.73 10.65 -25.25
CA LEU A 9 -16.27 9.39 -24.77
C LEU A 9 -17.49 9.73 -23.92
N GLU A 10 -18.68 9.40 -24.41
CA GLU A 10 -19.91 9.57 -23.63
C GLU A 10 -19.77 8.83 -22.28
N VAL A 11 -20.29 9.45 -21.21
CA VAL A 11 -20.31 8.92 -19.83
C VAL A 11 -20.69 7.43 -19.74
N PRO A 12 -21.61 6.88 -20.56
CA PRO A 12 -21.93 5.45 -20.57
C PRO A 12 -20.78 4.53 -21.01
N GLN A 13 -19.93 4.93 -21.98
CA GLN A 13 -18.74 4.14 -22.35
C GLN A 13 -17.67 4.19 -21.26
N LEU A 14 -17.51 5.32 -20.57
CA LEU A 14 -16.57 5.46 -19.45
C LEU A 14 -16.98 4.58 -18.27
N ALA A 15 -18.29 4.52 -17.96
CA ALA A 15 -18.84 3.62 -16.95
C ALA A 15 -18.64 2.14 -17.29
N LYS A 16 -18.61 1.78 -18.58
CA LYS A 16 -18.36 0.41 -19.06
C LYS A 16 -16.89 -0.02 -18.92
N MET A 17 -15.95 0.93 -18.93
CA MET A 17 -14.51 0.66 -18.71
C MET A 17 -14.15 0.46 -17.23
N ILE A 18 -14.95 0.97 -16.29
CA ILE A 18 -14.71 0.81 -14.85
C ILE A 18 -15.65 -0.28 -14.31
N LYS A 19 -15.48 -1.52 -14.76
CA LYS A 19 -16.15 -2.66 -14.14
C LYS A 19 -15.50 -2.92 -12.78
N LYS A 20 -16.25 -2.69 -11.69
CA LYS A 20 -15.78 -2.98 -10.33
C LYS A 20 -15.46 -4.48 -10.21
N ASN A 21 -14.18 -4.81 -10.13
CA ASN A 21 -13.72 -6.19 -9.99
C ASN A 21 -13.92 -6.63 -8.53
N TYR A 22 -14.77 -7.63 -8.31
CA TYR A 22 -15.01 -8.18 -6.98
C TYR A 22 -14.10 -9.41 -6.78
N LEU A 23 -13.07 -9.25 -5.95
CA LEU A 23 -12.27 -10.36 -5.47
C LEU A 23 -12.92 -10.89 -4.19
N LEU A 24 -13.42 -12.12 -4.22
CA LEU A 24 -14.07 -12.80 -3.09
C LEU A 24 -13.16 -13.86 -2.43
N ALA A 25 -11.86 -13.82 -2.73
CA ALA A 25 -10.85 -14.59 -2.00
C ALA A 25 -10.51 -13.89 -0.66
N PRO A 26 -9.94 -14.61 0.32
CA PRO A 26 -9.48 -14.00 1.60
C PRO A 26 -8.47 -12.85 1.41
N GLY A 27 -7.79 -12.83 0.27
CA GLY A 27 -6.92 -11.77 -0.18
C GLY A 27 -6.27 -12.12 -1.51
N PRO A 28 -5.70 -11.15 -2.25
CA PRO A 28 -5.78 -9.71 -1.99
C PRO A 28 -7.19 -9.15 -2.24
N THR A 29 -7.48 -7.98 -1.67
CA THR A 29 -8.75 -7.26 -1.90
C THR A 29 -8.60 -6.16 -2.96
N PRO A 30 -9.68 -5.75 -3.64
CA PRO A 30 -9.60 -4.65 -4.60
C PRO A 30 -9.19 -3.35 -3.92
N VAL A 31 -8.21 -2.66 -4.50
CA VAL A 31 -7.69 -1.37 -4.01
C VAL A 31 -8.60 -0.22 -4.47
N PRO A 32 -8.91 0.78 -3.62
CA PRO A 32 -9.61 1.99 -4.04
C PRO A 32 -8.95 2.69 -5.24
N ILE A 33 -9.77 3.23 -6.15
CA ILE A 33 -9.29 3.76 -7.44
C ILE A 33 -8.36 4.97 -7.27
N ASP A 34 -8.61 5.82 -6.28
CA ASP A 34 -7.76 6.94 -5.91
C ASP A 34 -6.36 6.48 -5.50
N VAL A 35 -6.26 5.41 -4.70
CA VAL A 35 -4.97 4.81 -4.32
C VAL A 35 -4.23 4.22 -5.52
N LEU A 36 -4.94 3.59 -6.46
CA LEU A 36 -4.33 3.09 -7.71
C LEU A 36 -3.78 4.23 -8.56
N LEU A 37 -4.53 5.35 -8.67
CA LEU A 37 -4.10 6.53 -9.42
C LEU A 37 -2.87 7.20 -8.79
N GLU A 38 -2.75 7.20 -7.46
CA GLU A 38 -1.53 7.65 -6.77
C GLU A 38 -0.33 6.77 -7.12
N GLY A 39 -0.51 5.44 -7.17
CA GLY A 39 0.53 4.49 -7.57
C GLY A 39 0.93 4.57 -9.05
N ALA A 40 0.08 5.16 -9.91
CA ALA A 40 0.35 5.36 -11.33
C ALA A 40 1.14 6.66 -11.63
N ARG A 41 1.41 7.50 -10.63
CA ARG A 41 2.22 8.71 -10.79
C ARG A 41 3.69 8.37 -11.00
N ASP A 42 4.43 9.33 -11.57
CA ASP A 42 5.87 9.22 -11.72
C ASP A 42 6.57 8.96 -10.39
N THR A 43 7.58 8.09 -10.43
CA THR A 43 8.35 7.72 -9.24
C THR A 43 9.14 8.92 -8.72
N ILE A 44 9.03 9.17 -7.42
CA ILE A 44 9.80 10.20 -6.72
C ILE A 44 11.10 9.62 -6.14
N HIS A 45 12.17 10.43 -6.14
CA HIS A 45 13.42 10.02 -5.52
C HIS A 45 13.31 10.01 -3.99
N HIS A 46 13.63 8.87 -3.35
CA HIS A 46 13.41 8.61 -1.92
C HIS A 46 14.20 9.51 -0.95
N ARG A 47 15.23 10.22 -1.39
CA ARG A 47 15.99 11.17 -0.55
C ARG A 47 15.56 12.62 -0.69
N THR A 48 14.47 12.89 -1.41
CA THR A 48 13.98 14.27 -1.61
C THR A 48 13.14 14.75 -0.43
N PRO A 49 13.05 16.07 -0.20
CA PRO A 49 12.14 16.64 0.81
C PRO A 49 10.67 16.26 0.58
N GLN A 50 10.26 16.05 -0.67
CA GLN A 50 8.91 15.61 -1.02
C GLN A 50 8.63 14.20 -0.48
N PHE A 51 9.52 13.23 -0.73
CA PHE A 51 9.36 11.88 -0.19
C PHE A 51 9.37 11.88 1.34
N LYS A 52 10.27 12.66 1.95
CA LYS A 52 10.36 12.77 3.43
C LYS A 52 9.01 13.16 4.05
N LYS A 53 8.33 14.17 3.48
CA LYS A 53 7.00 14.60 3.95
C LYS A 53 5.95 13.49 3.83
N ILE A 54 5.96 12.73 2.73
CA ILE A 54 5.04 11.60 2.52
C ILE A 54 5.30 10.50 3.55
N TYR A 55 6.58 10.16 3.78
CA TYR A 55 6.96 9.15 4.76
C TYR A 55 6.56 9.54 6.18
N GLU A 56 6.80 10.79 6.59
CA GLU A 56 6.38 11.31 7.91
C GLU A 56 4.87 11.24 8.10
N ALA A 57 4.09 11.64 7.08
CA ALA A 57 2.64 11.55 7.11
C ALA A 57 2.16 10.09 7.23
N ALA A 58 2.80 9.16 6.50
CA ALA A 58 2.51 7.73 6.59
C ALA A 58 2.79 7.20 8.00
N VAL A 59 3.94 7.52 8.60
CA VAL A 59 4.27 7.11 9.98
C VAL A 59 3.23 7.60 10.97
N ILE A 60 2.84 8.88 10.91
CA ILE A 60 1.81 9.45 11.81
C ILE A 60 0.46 8.76 11.61
N GLY A 61 0.04 8.55 10.36
CA GLY A 61 -1.21 7.85 10.04
C GLY A 61 -1.22 6.42 10.56
N THR A 62 -0.13 5.68 10.34
CA THR A 62 0.01 4.30 10.79
C THR A 62 0.03 4.19 12.32
N LYS A 63 0.72 5.09 13.02
CA LYS A 63 0.67 5.15 14.50
C LYS A 63 -0.76 5.36 15.02
N LYS A 64 -1.58 6.19 14.36
CA LYS A 64 -3.00 6.38 14.71
C LYS A 64 -3.81 5.09 14.51
N VAL A 65 -3.59 4.36 13.43
CA VAL A 65 -4.29 3.08 13.15
C VAL A 65 -3.96 2.03 14.20
N PHE A 66 -2.67 1.86 14.53
CA PHE A 66 -2.24 0.90 15.55
C PHE A 66 -2.41 1.40 17.00
N LYS A 67 -2.80 2.66 17.19
CA LYS A 67 -2.93 3.32 18.50
C LYS A 67 -1.67 3.17 19.35
N THR A 68 -0.52 3.49 18.77
CA THR A 68 0.80 3.35 19.42
C THR A 68 1.57 4.66 19.40
N GLU A 69 2.33 4.91 20.46
CA GLU A 69 3.29 6.01 20.56
C GLU A 69 4.72 5.57 20.19
N ASN A 70 4.99 4.25 20.21
CA ASN A 70 6.30 3.66 19.95
C ASN A 70 6.82 3.95 18.54
N ASP A 71 8.11 3.74 18.33
CA ASP A 71 8.73 3.80 17.02
C ASP A 71 8.12 2.77 16.05
N LEU A 72 8.04 3.15 14.78
CA LEU A 72 7.38 2.38 13.75
C LEU A 72 8.28 2.27 12.52
N PHE A 73 8.36 1.05 11.98
CA PHE A 73 9.07 0.75 10.74
C PHE A 73 8.06 0.51 9.61
N ILE A 74 8.15 1.30 8.54
CA ILE A 74 7.45 1.03 7.27
C ILE A 74 8.40 0.22 6.39
N LEU A 75 7.98 -0.99 6.01
CA LEU A 75 8.80 -1.93 5.26
C LEU A 75 8.32 -2.03 3.81
N ALA A 76 9.27 -2.07 2.88
CA ALA A 76 9.03 -2.39 1.48
C ALA A 76 8.96 -3.92 1.28
N SER A 77 8.11 -4.59 2.05
CA SER A 77 7.93 -6.05 2.05
C SER A 77 6.46 -6.42 2.24
N SER A 78 6.12 -7.70 2.06
CA SER A 78 4.84 -8.25 2.52
C SER A 78 4.83 -8.41 4.05
N GLY A 79 3.69 -8.83 4.59
CA GLY A 79 3.56 -9.18 6.02
C GLY A 79 4.49 -10.31 6.45
N THR A 80 4.81 -11.26 5.58
CA THR A 80 5.77 -12.34 5.88
C THR A 80 7.17 -11.79 6.13
N GLY A 81 7.62 -10.81 5.33
CA GLY A 81 8.91 -10.16 5.57
C GLY A 81 8.94 -9.37 6.88
N ALA A 82 7.82 -8.77 7.28
CA ALA A 82 7.71 -8.12 8.59
C ALA A 82 7.80 -9.13 9.75
N MET A 83 7.17 -10.30 9.61
CA MET A 83 7.25 -11.38 10.60
C MET A 83 8.70 -11.91 10.73
N GLU A 84 9.38 -12.14 9.61
CA GLU A 84 10.78 -12.56 9.60
C GLU A 84 11.70 -11.52 10.25
N MET A 85 11.54 -10.24 9.91
CA MET A 85 12.28 -9.14 10.54
C MET A 85 12.08 -9.13 12.06
N ALA A 86 10.85 -9.29 12.54
CA ALA A 86 10.57 -9.28 13.97
C ALA A 86 11.27 -10.43 14.71
N VAL A 87 11.17 -11.67 14.19
CA VAL A 87 11.76 -12.84 14.84
C VAL A 87 13.29 -12.77 14.84
N THR A 88 13.89 -12.44 13.70
CA THR A 88 15.35 -12.41 13.53
C THR A 88 16.05 -11.32 14.36
N ASN A 89 15.34 -10.25 14.72
CA ASN A 89 15.91 -9.16 15.54
C ASN A 89 15.63 -9.30 17.05
N ILE A 90 14.68 -10.14 17.46
CA ILE A 90 14.29 -10.28 18.87
C ILE A 90 14.83 -11.57 19.49
N VAL A 91 15.09 -12.62 18.68
CA VAL A 91 15.44 -13.96 19.17
C VAL A 91 16.86 -14.34 18.77
N ASN A 92 17.67 -14.72 19.75
CA ASN A 92 19.05 -15.20 19.51
C ASN A 92 19.10 -16.72 19.24
N PRO A 93 20.14 -17.21 18.54
CA PRO A 93 20.37 -18.64 18.38
C PRO A 93 20.45 -19.37 19.74
N GLY A 94 19.62 -20.40 19.91
CA GLY A 94 19.56 -21.21 21.13
C GLY A 94 18.54 -20.75 22.18
N GLU A 95 17.90 -19.59 21.98
CA GLU A 95 16.78 -19.17 22.84
C GLU A 95 15.52 -20.01 22.58
N LYS A 96 14.75 -20.24 23.65
CA LYS A 96 13.47 -20.96 23.56
C LYS A 96 12.35 -19.95 23.29
N VAL A 97 11.52 -20.25 22.29
CA VAL A 97 10.35 -19.43 21.91
C VAL A 97 9.07 -20.22 22.04
N ILE A 98 7.97 -19.53 22.37
CA ILE A 98 6.61 -20.11 22.38
C ILE A 98 5.88 -19.58 21.16
N VAL A 99 5.31 -20.49 20.36
CA VAL A 99 4.46 -20.15 19.21
C VAL A 99 3.04 -20.58 19.52
N CYS A 100 2.11 -19.62 19.54
CA CYS A 100 0.69 -19.89 19.64
C CYS A 100 0.10 -19.94 18.23
N SER A 101 -0.28 -21.13 17.76
CA SER A 101 -1.00 -21.30 16.49
C SER A 101 -2.47 -21.64 16.75
N VAL A 102 -3.34 -21.08 15.92
CA VAL A 102 -4.77 -21.46 15.85
C VAL A 102 -5.01 -22.55 14.82
#